data_AF-A0A1N6YBM7-F1
#
_entry.id   AF-A0A1N6YBM7-F1
#
_cell.length_a   1.000
_cell.length_b   1.000
_cell.length_c   1.000
_cell.angle_alpha   90.00
_cell.angle_beta   90.00
_cell.angle_gamma   90.00
#
_symmetry.space_group_name_H-M   'P 1'
#
loop_
_entity.id
_entity.type
_entity.pdbx_description
1 polymer ?
#
loop_
_entity_poly.entity_id
_entity_poly.type
_entity_poly.pdbx_seq_one_letter_code
_entity_poly.pdbx_strand_id
1 'polypeptide(L)'
;MKISTTGWSAAALICAIMFASGASAQVRYDMSKATCSDYEAMAPGAKRDFAAWMSGWFNGKAGRTEINLQVYHANITTMQQWCASNRSAPVMSLIEAASRNAKPSQGGPASIDVAAISCGDFLGTDPEAQLIVTAWTAGYAAANRNAAVIDAKGFAKQEKAVHTACAKNKKQLLLTAVGKNWK
;
A
#
# COMPACT_ATOMS: atom_id res chain seq x y z
N MET A 1 -69.93 -25.27 -34.49
CA MET A 1 -70.09 -23.94 -33.89
C MET A 1 -69.66 -24.02 -32.43
N LYS A 2 -68.59 -23.29 -32.08
CA LYS A 2 -68.03 -22.97 -30.75
C LYS A 2 -67.65 -24.14 -29.82
N ILE A 3 -66.38 -24.56 -29.92
CA ILE A 3 -65.66 -25.25 -28.85
C ILE A 3 -64.99 -24.17 -28.00
N SER A 4 -65.32 -24.15 -26.71
CA SER A 4 -64.82 -23.21 -25.71
C SER A 4 -63.39 -23.58 -25.31
N THR A 5 -62.42 -22.69 -25.54
CA THR A 5 -61.04 -22.84 -25.07
C THR A 5 -60.91 -22.27 -23.67
N THR A 6 -60.89 -23.15 -22.67
CA THR A 6 -60.51 -22.82 -21.30
C THR A 6 -59.03 -22.45 -21.26
N GLY A 7 -58.76 -21.22 -20.83
CA GLY A 7 -57.44 -20.59 -20.83
C GLY A 7 -56.46 -21.29 -19.90
N TRP A 8 -55.26 -21.54 -20.41
CA TRP A 8 -54.07 -21.76 -19.62
C TRP A 8 -53.27 -20.46 -19.61
N SER A 9 -53.43 -19.68 -18.54
CA SER A 9 -52.52 -18.59 -18.21
C SER A 9 -51.20 -19.20 -17.75
N ALA A 10 -50.26 -19.40 -18.68
CA ALA A 10 -48.87 -19.61 -18.32
C ALA A 10 -48.30 -18.25 -17.89
N ALA A 11 -48.35 -17.97 -16.58
CA ALA A 11 -47.61 -16.87 -15.97
C ALA A 11 -46.11 -17.16 -16.11
N ALA A 12 -45.47 -16.54 -17.10
CA ALA A 12 -44.03 -16.55 -17.25
C ALA A 12 -43.39 -15.73 -16.11
N LEU A 13 -42.87 -16.45 -15.11
CA LEU A 13 -42.08 -15.91 -14.02
C LEU A 13 -40.68 -15.56 -14.56
N ILE A 14 -40.51 -14.34 -15.08
CA ILE A 14 -39.19 -13.80 -15.42
C ILE A 14 -38.52 -13.40 -14.11
N CYS A 15 -37.80 -14.34 -13.49
CA CYS A 15 -36.82 -14.03 -12.47
C CYS A 15 -35.68 -13.22 -13.11
N ALA A 16 -35.80 -11.90 -13.06
CA ALA A 16 -34.68 -11.00 -13.32
C ALA A 16 -33.65 -11.22 -12.22
N ILE A 17 -32.66 -12.08 -12.49
CA ILE A 17 -31.45 -12.19 -11.68
C ILE A 17 -30.74 -10.84 -11.84
N MET A 18 -30.99 -9.92 -10.91
CA MET A 18 -30.12 -8.77 -10.70
C MET A 18 -28.76 -9.36 -10.33
N PHE A 19 -27.86 -9.43 -11.30
CA PHE A 19 -26.44 -9.53 -11.02
C PHE A 19 -26.11 -8.30 -10.18
N ALA A 20 -26.01 -8.49 -8.86
CA ALA A 20 -25.33 -7.55 -8.00
C ALA A 20 -23.97 -7.35 -8.66
N SER A 21 -23.76 -6.17 -9.22
CA SER A 21 -22.46 -5.78 -9.72
C SER A 21 -21.54 -5.97 -8.53
N GLY A 22 -20.65 -6.97 -8.60
CA GLY A 22 -19.49 -7.03 -7.75
C GLY A 22 -18.64 -5.81 -8.10
N ALA A 23 -19.10 -4.63 -7.69
CA ALA A 23 -18.30 -3.44 -7.62
C ALA A 23 -17.18 -3.84 -6.69
N SER A 24 -16.06 -4.26 -7.29
CA SER A 24 -14.81 -4.34 -6.58
C SER A 24 -14.54 -2.91 -6.16
N ALA A 25 -14.98 -2.56 -4.94
CA ALA A 25 -14.66 -1.30 -4.32
C ALA A 25 -13.14 -1.17 -4.42
N GLN A 26 -12.71 -0.24 -5.26
CA GLN A 26 -11.29 0.03 -5.44
C GLN A 26 -10.90 0.69 -4.12
N VAL A 27 -10.24 -0.04 -3.23
CA VAL A 27 -9.79 0.50 -1.94
C VAL A 27 -8.55 1.34 -2.21
N ARG A 28 -8.81 2.52 -2.78
CA ARG A 28 -7.83 3.57 -2.99
C ARG A 28 -7.89 4.50 -1.80
N TYR A 29 -6.79 4.54 -1.05
CA TYR A 29 -6.64 5.50 0.02
C TYR A 29 -6.00 6.76 -0.55
N ASP A 30 -6.74 7.84 -0.53
CA ASP A 30 -6.14 9.18 -0.55
C ASP A 30 -5.51 9.38 0.82
N MET A 31 -4.18 9.35 0.89
CA MET A 31 -3.51 9.40 2.18
C MET A 31 -3.82 10.69 2.92
N SER A 32 -4.08 11.79 2.21
CA SER A 32 -4.46 13.08 2.81
C SER A 32 -5.79 13.03 3.58
N LYS A 33 -6.58 11.97 3.38
CA LYS A 33 -7.91 11.78 3.98
C LYS A 33 -8.02 10.53 4.86
N ALA A 34 -7.07 9.59 4.77
CA ALA A 34 -7.12 8.36 5.53
C ALA A 34 -7.09 8.64 7.05
N THR A 35 -8.10 8.14 7.76
CA THR A 35 -8.23 8.27 9.22
C THR A 35 -7.62 7.07 9.94
N CYS A 36 -7.34 7.23 11.23
CA CYS A 36 -6.91 6.12 12.07
C CYS A 36 -7.89 4.93 12.04
N SER A 37 -9.20 5.20 11.92
CA SER A 37 -10.18 4.12 11.76
C SER A 37 -10.04 3.39 10.43
N ASP A 38 -9.76 4.10 9.33
CA ASP A 38 -9.51 3.47 8.02
C ASP A 38 -8.25 2.59 8.07
N TYR A 39 -7.18 3.12 8.68
CA TYR A 39 -5.94 2.38 8.89
C TYR A 39 -6.15 1.13 9.73
N GLU A 40 -6.86 1.24 10.86
CA GLU A 40 -7.12 0.10 11.73
C GLU A 40 -7.97 -0.98 11.08
N ALA A 41 -8.85 -0.61 10.15
CA ALA A 41 -9.68 -1.53 9.38
C ALA A 41 -8.92 -2.26 8.24
N MET A 42 -7.69 -1.86 7.93
CA MET A 42 -6.88 -2.55 6.91
C MET A 42 -6.45 -3.94 7.37
N ALA A 43 -6.39 -4.88 6.43
CA ALA A 43 -5.76 -6.17 6.66
C ALA A 43 -4.28 -5.99 7.10
N PRO A 44 -3.70 -6.88 7.93
CA PRO A 44 -2.36 -6.67 8.50
C PRO A 44 -1.26 -6.35 7.48
N GLY A 45 -1.22 -7.05 6.34
CA GLY A 45 -0.26 -6.76 5.27
C GLY A 45 -0.48 -5.39 4.63
N ALA A 46 -1.74 -5.05 4.31
CA ALA A 46 -2.08 -3.75 3.76
C ALA A 46 -1.77 -2.60 4.74
N LYS A 47 -1.98 -2.82 6.04
CA LYS A 47 -1.65 -1.90 7.12
C LYS A 47 -0.13 -1.60 7.17
N ARG A 48 0.70 -2.64 7.10
CA ARG A 48 2.17 -2.53 7.00
C ARG A 48 2.58 -1.74 5.77
N ASP A 49 2.13 -2.17 4.60
CA ASP A 49 2.54 -1.60 3.31
C ASP A 49 2.09 -0.15 3.17
N PHE A 50 0.88 0.18 3.62
CA PHE A 50 0.37 1.55 3.64
C PHE A 50 1.26 2.45 4.51
N ALA A 51 1.65 1.99 5.70
CA ALA A 51 2.51 2.76 6.59
C ALA A 51 3.94 2.90 6.07
N ALA A 52 4.51 1.83 5.50
CA ALA A 52 5.80 1.87 4.81
C ALA A 52 5.78 2.85 3.65
N TRP A 53 4.74 2.78 2.81
CA TRP A 53 4.57 3.67 1.68
C TRP A 53 4.42 5.14 2.09
N MET A 54 3.62 5.46 3.11
CA MET A 54 3.53 6.84 3.63
C MET A 54 4.87 7.34 4.15
N SER A 55 5.61 6.51 4.90
CA SER A 55 6.95 6.84 5.37
C SER A 55 7.89 7.15 4.21
N GLY A 56 7.87 6.32 3.16
CA GLY A 56 8.64 6.54 1.95
C GLY A 56 8.25 7.83 1.23
N TRP A 57 6.96 8.14 1.18
CA TRP A 57 6.47 9.35 0.54
C TRP A 57 6.99 10.62 1.20
N PHE A 58 6.89 10.71 2.53
CA PHE A 58 7.43 11.88 3.26
C PHE A 58 8.95 11.99 3.15
N ASN A 59 9.66 10.87 3.21
CA ASN A 59 11.11 10.87 3.02
C ASN A 59 11.49 11.29 1.59
N GLY A 60 10.73 10.87 0.58
CA GLY A 60 10.89 11.34 -0.80
C GLY A 60 10.68 12.84 -0.93
N LYS A 61 9.64 13.40 -0.30
CA LYS A 61 9.43 14.86 -0.26
C LYS A 61 10.56 15.60 0.44
N ALA A 62 11.21 14.97 1.42
CA ALA A 62 12.35 15.52 2.16
C ALA A 62 13.72 15.22 1.51
N GLY A 63 13.77 14.52 0.37
CA GLY A 63 15.03 14.13 -0.28
C GLY A 63 15.86 13.11 0.50
N ARG A 64 15.24 12.36 1.42
CA ARG A 64 15.90 11.34 2.26
C ARG A 64 15.72 9.97 1.61
N THR A 65 16.81 9.32 1.23
CA THR A 65 16.79 8.03 0.51
C THR A 65 16.90 6.82 1.42
N GLU A 66 17.09 7.03 2.72
CA GLU A 66 17.37 5.96 3.67
C GLU A 66 16.15 5.62 4.53
N ILE A 67 15.88 4.33 4.65
CA ILE A 67 14.98 3.76 5.67
C ILE A 67 15.83 3.02 6.71
N ASN A 68 15.60 3.32 8.00
CA ASN A 68 16.12 2.51 9.09
C ASN A 68 14.98 1.64 9.65
N LEU A 69 15.11 0.32 9.54
CA LEU A 69 14.03 -0.62 9.86
C LEU A 69 13.66 -0.61 11.35
N GLN A 70 14.63 -0.42 12.25
CA GLN A 70 14.35 -0.33 13.69
C GLN A 70 13.54 0.92 14.04
N VAL A 71 13.94 2.07 13.49
CA VAL A 71 13.21 3.34 13.66
C VAL A 71 11.82 3.26 13.03
N TYR A 72 11.71 2.63 11.86
CA TYR A 72 10.42 2.39 11.21
C TYR A 72 9.47 1.61 12.14
N HIS A 73 9.90 0.48 12.70
CA HIS A 73 9.04 -0.31 13.61
C HIS A 73 8.61 0.49 14.84
N ALA A 74 9.52 1.23 15.47
CA ALA A 74 9.19 2.08 16.63
C ALA A 74 8.15 3.17 16.29
N ASN A 75 8.25 3.77 15.11
CA ASN A 75 7.28 4.75 14.62
C ASN A 75 5.90 4.10 14.36
N ILE A 76 5.86 2.90 13.80
CA ILE A 76 4.61 2.17 13.58
C ILE A 76 3.93 1.82 14.90
N THR A 77 4.67 1.33 15.90
CA THR A 77 4.13 1.05 17.23
C THR A 77 3.52 2.31 17.85
N THR A 78 4.23 3.43 17.80
CA THR A 78 3.74 4.72 18.30
C THR A 78 2.46 5.16 17.58
N MET A 79 2.42 5.00 16.26
CA MET A 79 1.25 5.34 15.45
C MET A 79 0.03 4.47 15.77
N GLN A 80 0.22 3.16 15.91
CA GLN A 80 -0.87 2.24 16.28
C GLN A 80 -1.46 2.58 17.65
N GLN A 81 -0.59 2.85 18.64
CA GLN A 81 -1.02 3.27 19.97
C GLN A 81 -1.82 4.57 19.93
N TRP A 82 -1.35 5.56 19.17
CA TRP A 82 -2.07 6.82 19.00
C TRP A 82 -3.41 6.63 18.29
N CYS A 83 -3.44 5.83 17.21
CA CYS A 83 -4.66 5.58 16.45
C CYS A 83 -5.74 4.84 17.24
N ALA A 84 -5.37 4.02 18.23
CA ALA A 84 -6.32 3.38 19.13
C ALA A 84 -7.21 4.40 19.88
N SER A 85 -6.65 5.55 20.25
CA SER A 85 -7.37 6.61 20.98
C SER A 85 -7.85 7.78 20.10
N ASN A 86 -7.45 7.85 18.83
CA ASN A 86 -7.67 9.00 17.94
C ASN A 86 -8.36 8.58 16.62
N ARG A 87 -9.45 7.82 16.71
CA ARG A 87 -10.09 7.12 15.57
C ARG A 87 -10.40 8.00 14.36
N SER A 88 -10.88 9.23 14.57
CA SER A 88 -11.24 10.16 13.48
C SER A 88 -10.07 11.01 12.99
N ALA A 89 -8.91 10.94 13.64
CA ALA A 89 -7.78 11.78 13.28
C ALA A 89 -7.14 11.29 11.97
N PRO A 90 -6.64 12.21 11.11
CA PRO A 90 -5.90 11.83 9.91
C PRO A 90 -4.59 11.14 10.30
N VAL A 91 -4.33 9.95 9.74
CA VAL A 91 -3.10 9.19 10.01
C VAL A 91 -1.85 9.98 9.61
N MET A 92 -1.97 10.77 8.54
CA MET A 92 -0.90 11.62 8.04
C MET A 92 -0.38 12.64 9.06
N SER A 93 -1.23 13.13 9.96
CA SER A 93 -0.83 14.19 10.91
C SER A 93 0.31 13.77 11.83
N LEU A 94 0.28 12.52 12.31
CA LEU A 94 1.32 11.96 13.16
C LEU A 94 2.59 11.62 12.36
N ILE A 95 2.43 10.99 11.20
CA ILE A 95 3.58 10.58 10.36
C ILE A 95 4.33 11.81 9.84
N GLU A 96 3.61 12.87 9.48
CA GLU A 96 4.20 14.13 9.07
C GLU A 96 5.01 14.77 10.21
N ALA A 97 4.44 14.81 11.43
CA ALA A 97 5.15 15.29 12.61
C ALA A 97 6.41 14.46 12.91
N ALA A 98 6.32 13.13 12.84
CA ALA A 98 7.46 12.23 12.99
C ALA A 98 8.52 12.47 11.90
N SER A 99 8.10 12.67 10.65
CA SER A 99 9.00 12.88 9.51
C SER A 99 9.72 14.22 9.57
N ARG A 100 9.03 15.30 9.96
CA ARG A 100 9.64 16.63 10.16
C ARG A 100 10.72 16.61 11.25
N ASN A 101 10.48 15.88 12.34
CA ASN A 101 11.40 15.79 13.46
C ASN A 101 12.42 14.66 13.33
N ALA A 102 12.30 13.81 12.31
CA ALA A 102 13.24 12.73 12.10
C ALA A 102 14.64 13.30 11.84
N LYS A 103 15.59 12.87 12.67
CA LYS A 103 17.01 13.12 12.48
C LYS A 103 17.46 12.43 11.18
N PRO A 104 18.48 12.99 10.48
CA PRO A 104 19.08 12.31 9.35
C PRO A 104 19.47 10.87 9.69
N SER A 105 19.44 10.01 8.67
CA SER A 105 20.02 8.66 8.70
C SER A 105 21.35 8.67 9.47
N GLN A 106 21.50 7.99 10.60
CA GLN A 106 22.83 7.75 11.19
C GLN A 106 23.49 6.50 10.58
N GLY A 107 22.86 5.89 9.57
CA GLY A 107 23.28 4.62 9.01
C GLY A 107 23.15 3.48 10.02
N GLY A 108 23.99 2.46 9.83
CA GLY A 108 24.05 1.28 10.69
C GLY A 108 23.41 0.04 10.07
N PRO A 109 23.47 -1.12 10.77
CA PRO A 109 23.11 -2.41 10.19
C PRO A 109 21.64 -2.53 9.75
N ALA A 110 20.75 -1.71 10.31
CA ALA A 110 19.33 -1.69 9.98
C ALA A 110 18.95 -0.62 8.93
N SER A 111 19.93 0.13 8.43
CA SER A 111 19.71 1.20 7.45
C SER A 111 19.88 0.69 6.03
N ILE A 112 18.95 1.10 5.16
CA ILE A 112 18.94 0.76 3.75
C ILE A 112 18.76 2.05 2.95
N ASP A 113 19.75 2.37 2.12
CA ASP A 113 19.65 3.44 1.12
C ASP A 113 18.98 2.92 -0.15
N VAL A 114 17.70 3.27 -0.36
CA VAL A 114 16.94 2.75 -1.50
C VAL A 114 17.35 3.36 -2.84
N ALA A 115 18.11 4.47 -2.82
CA ALA A 115 18.67 5.05 -4.03
C ALA A 115 19.88 4.25 -4.54
N ALA A 116 20.55 3.50 -3.65
CA ALA A 116 21.75 2.73 -3.96
C ALA A 116 21.54 1.21 -3.97
N ILE A 117 20.56 0.68 -3.24
CA ILE A 117 20.38 -0.78 -3.10
C ILE A 117 20.07 -1.47 -4.44
N SER A 118 20.83 -2.53 -4.74
CA SER A 118 20.56 -3.39 -5.89
C SER A 118 19.43 -4.38 -5.59
N CYS A 119 18.78 -4.89 -6.63
CA CYS A 119 17.81 -5.98 -6.53
C CYS A 119 18.42 -7.24 -5.90
N GLY A 120 19.72 -7.50 -6.10
CA GLY A 120 20.43 -8.62 -5.50
C GLY A 120 20.56 -8.46 -3.99
N ASP A 121 21.00 -7.29 -3.53
CA ASP A 121 21.14 -6.98 -2.10
C ASP A 121 19.77 -6.97 -1.42
N PHE A 122 18.76 -6.37 -2.07
CA PHE A 122 17.36 -6.39 -1.63
C PHE A 122 16.84 -7.81 -1.43
N LEU A 123 17.03 -8.70 -2.41
CA LEU A 123 16.60 -10.10 -2.30
C LEU A 123 17.37 -10.90 -1.24
N GLY A 124 18.53 -10.38 -0.79
CA GLY A 124 19.31 -10.95 0.31
C GLY A 124 18.84 -10.52 1.70
N THR A 125 17.94 -9.53 1.80
CA THR A 125 17.35 -9.11 3.10
C THR A 125 16.34 -10.13 3.60
N ASP A 126 15.97 -10.06 4.89
CA ASP A 126 14.94 -10.94 5.43
C ASP A 126 13.56 -10.67 4.77
N PRO A 127 12.65 -11.66 4.77
CA PRO A 127 11.38 -11.52 4.08
C PRO A 127 10.54 -10.33 4.54
N GLU A 128 10.57 -9.94 5.82
CA GLU A 128 9.79 -8.80 6.30
C GLU A 128 10.38 -7.48 5.80
N ALA A 129 11.71 -7.33 5.86
CA ALA A 129 12.41 -6.20 5.28
C ALA A 129 12.09 -6.05 3.78
N GLN A 130 12.01 -7.15 3.03
CA GLN A 130 11.65 -7.08 1.61
C GLN A 130 10.27 -6.44 1.39
N LEU A 131 9.29 -6.77 2.23
CA LEU A 131 7.93 -6.20 2.15
C LEU A 131 7.94 -4.70 2.45
N ILE A 132 8.58 -4.32 3.57
CA ILE A 132 8.67 -2.94 4.04
C ILE A 132 9.42 -2.07 3.03
N VAL A 133 10.60 -2.51 2.60
CA VAL A 133 11.47 -1.75 1.69
C VAL A 133 10.81 -1.59 0.33
N THR A 134 10.09 -2.61 -0.18
CA THR A 134 9.35 -2.48 -1.44
C THR A 134 8.28 -1.39 -1.36
N ALA A 135 7.44 -1.44 -0.33
CA ALA A 135 6.37 -0.47 -0.14
C ALA A 135 6.90 0.94 0.14
N TRP A 136 7.96 1.06 0.96
CA TRP A 136 8.63 2.33 1.23
C TRP A 136 9.22 2.94 -0.03
N THR A 137 9.94 2.14 -0.83
CA THR A 137 10.52 2.60 -2.11
C THR A 137 9.44 3.07 -3.07
N ALA A 138 8.28 2.42 -3.07
CA ALA A 138 7.14 2.85 -3.87
C ALA A 138 6.57 4.20 -3.40
N GLY A 139 6.55 4.43 -2.09
CA GLY A 139 6.20 5.70 -1.47
C GLY A 139 7.13 6.82 -1.90
N TYR A 140 8.43 6.57 -1.79
CA TYR A 140 9.48 7.48 -2.23
C TYR A 140 9.33 7.85 -3.71
N ALA A 141 9.12 6.85 -4.57
CA ALA A 141 8.90 7.08 -6.00
C ALA A 141 7.60 7.86 -6.28
N ALA A 142 6.54 7.66 -5.48
CA ALA A 142 5.29 8.38 -5.61
C ALA A 142 5.41 9.86 -5.20
N ALA A 143 6.24 10.17 -4.20
CA ALA A 143 6.54 11.55 -3.80
C ALA A 143 7.18 12.34 -4.94
N ASN A 144 8.10 11.72 -5.69
CA ASN A 144 8.72 12.31 -6.88
C ASN A 144 7.71 12.59 -8.01
N ARG A 145 6.55 11.93 -7.99
CA ARG A 145 5.43 12.16 -8.92
C ARG A 145 4.32 13.01 -8.32
N ASN A 146 4.50 13.52 -7.10
CA ASN A 146 3.48 14.24 -6.32
C ASN A 146 2.14 13.48 -6.20
N ALA A 147 2.18 12.14 -6.19
CA ALA A 147 1.01 11.29 -6.11
C ALA A 147 0.65 10.99 -4.64
N ALA A 148 -0.57 11.31 -4.22
CA ALA A 148 -1.03 11.12 -2.84
C ALA A 148 -2.03 9.96 -2.66
N VAL A 149 -2.37 9.26 -3.74
CA VAL A 149 -3.35 8.17 -3.73
C VAL A 149 -2.63 6.84 -3.91
N ILE A 150 -3.02 5.86 -3.10
CA ILE A 150 -2.47 4.51 -3.14
C ILE A 150 -3.56 3.45 -3.20
N ASP A 151 -3.40 2.47 -4.10
CA ASP A 151 -4.26 1.29 -4.19
C ASP A 151 -3.77 0.18 -3.24
N ALA A 152 -4.36 0.13 -2.05
CA ALA A 152 -3.99 -0.86 -1.04
C ALA A 152 -4.37 -2.30 -1.42
N LYS A 153 -5.32 -2.48 -2.34
CA LYS A 153 -5.68 -3.81 -2.85
C LYS A 153 -4.60 -4.36 -3.79
N GLY A 154 -3.83 -3.48 -4.43
CA GLY A 154 -2.79 -3.82 -5.38
C GLY A 154 -1.48 -4.32 -4.77
N PHE A 155 -1.26 -4.13 -3.46
CA PHE A 155 0.05 -4.29 -2.84
C PHE A 155 0.69 -5.65 -3.05
N ALA A 156 0.04 -6.72 -2.60
CA ALA A 156 0.61 -8.07 -2.74
C ALA A 156 0.94 -8.44 -4.20
N LYS A 157 0.12 -7.96 -5.15
CA LYS A 157 0.37 -8.19 -6.58
C LYS A 157 1.58 -7.39 -7.07
N GLN A 158 1.67 -6.12 -6.70
CA GLN A 158 2.75 -5.22 -7.10
C GLN A 158 4.08 -5.66 -6.49
N GLU A 159 4.05 -6.01 -5.21
CA GLU A 159 5.18 -6.55 -4.48
C GLU A 159 5.71 -7.84 -5.13
N LYS A 160 4.83 -8.79 -5.46
CA LYS A 160 5.20 -10.00 -6.22
C LYS A 160 5.84 -9.66 -7.57
N ALA A 161 5.31 -8.65 -8.27
CA ALA A 161 5.87 -8.20 -9.55
C ALA A 161 7.28 -7.60 -9.38
N VAL A 162 7.52 -6.82 -8.33
CA VAL A 162 8.86 -6.28 -7.99
C VAL A 162 9.84 -7.42 -7.67
N HIS A 163 9.47 -8.37 -6.82
CA HIS A 163 10.32 -9.53 -6.52
C HIS A 163 10.66 -10.34 -7.77
N THR A 164 9.66 -10.60 -8.62
CA THR A 164 9.86 -11.30 -9.89
C THR A 164 10.81 -10.53 -10.81
N ALA A 165 10.68 -9.20 -10.88
CA ALA A 165 11.57 -8.36 -11.68
C ALA A 165 13.00 -8.36 -11.13
N CYS A 166 13.16 -8.22 -9.81
CA CYS A 166 14.46 -8.25 -9.17
C CYS A 166 15.16 -9.60 -9.31
N ALA A 167 14.42 -10.72 -9.25
CA ALA A 167 14.99 -12.04 -9.45
C ALA A 167 15.55 -12.23 -10.87
N LYS A 168 14.94 -11.57 -11.87
CA LYS A 168 15.40 -11.60 -13.26
C LYS A 168 16.63 -10.72 -13.51
N ASN A 169 16.81 -9.64 -12.77
CA ASN A 169 17.95 -8.74 -12.92
C ASN A 169 18.47 -8.23 -11.56
N LYS A 170 19.32 -9.04 -10.91
CA LYS A 170 19.88 -8.74 -9.59
C LYS A 170 20.76 -7.48 -9.56
N LYS A 171 21.33 -7.05 -10.69
CA LYS A 171 22.17 -5.85 -10.76
C LYS A 171 21.37 -4.55 -10.91
N GLN A 172 20.06 -4.64 -11.18
CA GLN A 172 19.19 -3.46 -11.32
C GLN A 172 19.00 -2.77 -9.96
N LEU A 173 18.94 -1.44 -9.92
CA LEU A 173 18.53 -0.71 -8.72
C LEU A 173 17.07 -1.03 -8.36
N LEU A 174 16.81 -1.25 -7.07
CA LEU A 174 15.47 -1.54 -6.57
C LEU A 174 14.47 -0.45 -6.95
N LEU A 175 14.84 0.83 -6.81
CA LEU A 175 14.00 1.96 -7.17
C LEU A 175 13.52 1.91 -8.62
N THR A 176 14.37 1.41 -9.54
CA THR A 176 13.99 1.21 -10.95
C THR A 176 12.99 0.06 -11.11
N ALA A 177 13.19 -1.05 -10.39
CA ALA A 177 12.26 -2.18 -10.43
C ALA A 177 10.89 -1.80 -9.86
N VAL A 178 10.86 -1.08 -8.75
CA VAL A 178 9.63 -0.57 -8.13
C VAL A 178 8.92 0.42 -9.05
N GLY A 179 9.62 1.41 -9.60
CA GLY A 179 9.01 2.39 -10.50
C GLY A 179 8.34 1.78 -11.75
N LYS A 180 8.82 0.63 -12.23
CA LYS A 180 8.24 -0.09 -13.38
C LYS A 180 7.01 -0.93 -13.01
N ASN A 181 6.95 -1.42 -11.78
CA ASN A 181 6.01 -2.48 -11.38
C ASN A 181 4.97 -2.04 -10.33
N TRP A 182 5.17 -0.89 -9.68
CA TRP A 182 4.27 -0.32 -8.68
C TRP A 182 3.48 0.85 -9.30
N LYS A 183 2.17 0.68 -9.42
CA LYS A 183 1.26 1.62 -10.11
C LYS A 183 0.17 2.14 -9.19
#